data_AF-A0A9Q5BX32-F1
#
_entry.id   AF-A0A9Q5BX32-F1
#
_cell.length_a   1.000
_cell.length_b   1.000
_cell.length_c   1.000
_cell.angle_alpha   90.00
_cell.angle_beta   90.00
_cell.angle_gamma   90.00
#
_symmetry.space_group_name_H-M   'P 1'
#
loop_
_entity.id
_entity.type
_entity.pdbx_description
1 polymer ?
#
loop_
_entity_poly.entity_id
_entity_poly.type
_entity_poly.pdbx_seq_one_letter_code
_entity_poly.pdbx_strand_id
1 'polypeptide(L)'
;MARAGLTYGKEEAGIDIAVKRLIAIHDCNKRYKGMYPYGITTVFFLCEPVSGSFTENDETIASEYFTLDDLPKLSEDKGSKEQVEVRFEAFHDLDWQAEFE
;
A
#
# COMPACT_ATOMS: atom_id res chain seq x y z
N MET A 1 7.57 3.90 10.62
CA MET A 1 6.18 4.14 10.19
C MET A 1 6.08 3.66 8.76
N ALA A 2 5.47 2.51 8.54
CA ALA A 2 5.36 1.93 7.21
C ALA A 2 4.16 2.57 6.50
N ARG A 3 4.40 3.23 5.36
CA ARG A 3 3.33 3.70 4.51
C ARG A 3 2.88 2.51 3.67
N ALA A 4 1.77 1.89 4.05
CA ALA A 4 1.10 0.87 3.25
C ALA A 4 0.38 1.55 2.07
N GLY A 5 1.14 2.20 1.17
CA GLY A 5 0.61 2.96 0.04
C GLY A 5 0.57 2.13 -1.24
N LEU A 6 -0.64 1.87 -1.73
CA LEU A 6 -0.93 1.34 -3.06
C LEU A 6 -0.98 2.45 -4.14
N THR A 7 -0.34 3.60 -3.91
CA THR A 7 -0.70 4.86 -4.58
C THR A 7 0.49 5.67 -5.08
N TYR A 8 0.25 6.43 -6.15
CA TYR A 8 1.22 7.27 -6.86
C TYR A 8 1.74 8.37 -5.92
N GLY A 9 2.87 8.12 -5.26
CA GLY A 9 3.35 8.92 -4.11
C GLY A 9 3.39 10.43 -4.34
N LYS A 10 3.69 10.88 -5.57
CA LYS A 10 3.73 12.30 -5.90
C LYS A 10 2.36 12.90 -6.14
N GLU A 11 1.52 12.24 -6.94
CA GLU A 11 0.22 12.76 -7.38
C GLU A 11 -0.78 12.78 -6.22
N GLU A 12 -0.92 11.66 -5.50
CA GLU A 12 -1.91 11.56 -4.42
C GLU A 12 -1.39 12.10 -3.09
N ALA A 13 -0.09 11.95 -2.83
CA ALA A 13 0.49 12.19 -1.51
C ALA A 13 1.47 13.38 -1.46
N GLY A 14 1.77 14.01 -2.59
CA GLY A 14 2.73 15.13 -2.68
C GLY A 14 4.18 14.77 -2.35
N ILE A 15 4.51 13.47 -2.27
CA ILE A 15 5.79 12.97 -1.75
C ILE A 15 6.57 12.24 -2.85
N ASP A 16 7.82 12.64 -3.05
CA ASP A 16 8.78 11.89 -3.85
C ASP A 16 9.22 10.65 -3.07
N ILE A 17 9.17 9.49 -3.70
CA ILE A 17 9.48 8.20 -3.08
C ILE A 17 10.60 7.47 -3.82
N ALA A 18 11.43 6.77 -3.06
CA ALA A 18 12.39 5.80 -3.58
C ALA A 18 11.88 4.38 -3.33
N VAL A 19 11.72 3.59 -4.39
CA VAL A 19 11.36 2.18 -4.29
C VAL A 19 12.56 1.39 -3.76
N LYS A 20 12.35 0.60 -2.70
CA LYS A 20 13.39 -0.21 -2.06
C LYS A 20 13.33 -1.66 -2.47
N ARG A 21 12.14 -2.27 -2.45
CA ARG A 21 11.93 -3.66 -2.88
C ARG A 21 10.48 -3.98 -3.16
N LEU A 22 10.25 -5.08 -3.86
CA LEU A 22 8.94 -5.72 -3.98
C LEU A 22 8.62 -6.46 -2.67
N ILE A 23 7.41 -6.27 -2.14
CA ILE A 23 6.89 -6.95 -0.94
C ILE A 23 5.98 -8.11 -1.32
N ALA A 24 5.06 -7.90 -2.25
CA ALA A 24 4.07 -8.90 -2.62
C ALA A 24 3.44 -8.65 -4.00
N ILE A 25 2.94 -9.71 -4.62
CA ILE A 25 2.07 -9.70 -5.80
C ILE A 25 0.85 -10.55 -5.46
N HIS A 26 -0.34 -9.96 -5.53
CA HIS A 26 -1.59 -10.62 -5.16
C HIS A 26 -2.62 -10.59 -6.28
N ASP A 27 -3.23 -11.73 -6.59
CA ASP A 27 -4.46 -11.80 -7.38
C ASP A 27 -5.66 -11.23 -6.59
N CYS A 28 -6.24 -10.15 -7.12
CA CYS A 28 -7.43 -9.51 -6.56
C CYS A 28 -8.63 -10.45 -6.51
N ASN A 29 -8.80 -11.32 -7.51
CA ASN A 29 -9.96 -12.22 -7.58
C ASN A 29 -9.94 -13.31 -6.51
N LYS A 30 -8.77 -13.62 -5.93
CA LYS A 30 -8.67 -14.56 -4.79
C LYS A 30 -8.97 -13.91 -3.45
N ARG A 31 -8.82 -12.59 -3.35
CA ARG A 31 -8.82 -11.84 -2.08
C ARG A 31 -10.08 -10.98 -1.91
N TYR A 32 -10.70 -10.49 -2.99
CA TYR A 32 -11.96 -9.74 -2.92
C TYR A 32 -13.18 -10.67 -3.06
N LYS A 33 -14.29 -10.30 -2.40
CA LYS A 33 -15.55 -11.06 -2.45
C LYS A 33 -16.29 -10.97 -3.79
N GLY A 34 -15.92 -10.02 -4.65
CA GLY A 34 -16.48 -9.83 -5.98
C GLY A 34 -15.56 -10.38 -7.06
N MET A 35 -16.09 -11.20 -7.97
CA MET A 35 -15.33 -11.66 -9.12
C MET A 35 -15.31 -10.54 -10.16
N TYR A 36 -14.14 -9.99 -10.48
CA TYR A 36 -14.02 -9.09 -11.60
C TYR A 36 -14.09 -9.90 -12.91
N PRO A 37 -14.70 -9.36 -13.98
CA PRO A 37 -14.71 -10.01 -15.29
C PRO A 37 -13.31 -10.09 -15.93
N TYR A 38 -12.30 -9.49 -15.30
CA TYR A 38 -10.91 -9.44 -15.74
C TYR A 38 -9.98 -9.87 -14.60
N GLY A 39 -8.80 -10.39 -14.93
CA GLY A 39 -7.75 -10.65 -13.95
C GLY A 39 -7.11 -9.34 -13.51
N ILE A 40 -7.16 -9.04 -12.21
CA ILE A 40 -6.50 -7.88 -11.63
C ILE A 40 -5.43 -8.38 -10.67
N THR A 41 -4.21 -7.88 -10.83
CA THR A 41 -3.09 -8.19 -9.94
C THR A 41 -2.64 -6.91 -9.24
N THR A 42 -2.53 -6.98 -7.93
CA THR A 42 -2.03 -5.89 -7.10
C THR A 42 -0.58 -6.15 -6.73
N VAL A 43 0.29 -5.17 -6.98
CA VAL A 43 1.73 -5.24 -6.72
C VAL A 43 2.09 -4.27 -5.60
N PHE A 44 2.78 -4.75 -4.58
CA PHE A 44 3.14 -3.99 -3.39
C PHE A 44 4.64 -3.75 -3.33
N PHE A 45 5.04 -2.48 -3.21
CA PHE A 45 6.43 -2.08 -3.04
C PHE A 45 6.68 -1.47 -1.66
N LEU A 46 7.84 -1.77 -1.09
CA LEU A 46 8.38 -1.01 0.03
C LEU A 46 9.03 0.26 -0.52
N CYS A 47 8.60 1.41 -0.03
CA CYS A 47 9.10 2.70 -0.48
C CYS A 47 9.56 3.56 0.71
N GLU A 48 10.57 4.38 0.48
CA GLU A 48 11.02 5.40 1.43
C GLU A 48 10.69 6.80 0.91
N PRO A 49 10.17 7.71 1.77
CA PRO A 49 9.97 9.10 1.40
C PRO A 49 11.33 9.81 1.26
N VAL A 50 11.50 10.56 0.16
CA VAL A 50 12.72 11.34 -0.13
C VAL A 50 12.49 12.82 0.15
N SER A 51 11.39 13.38 -0.36
CA SER A 51 11.06 14.80 -0.24
C SER A 51 9.58 15.05 -0.48
N GLY A 52 9.15 16.29 -0.21
CA GLY A 52 7.79 16.74 -0.47
C GLY A 52 6.88 16.64 0.76
N SER A 53 5.68 17.16 0.58
CA SER A 53 4.63 17.21 1.58
C SER A 53 3.29 17.18 0.87
N PHE A 54 2.30 16.58 1.52
CA PHE A 54 0.97 16.52 0.97
C PHE A 54 0.35 17.92 0.79
N THR A 55 -0.33 18.08 -0.34
CA THR A 55 -1.23 19.20 -0.63
C THR A 55 -2.51 18.59 -1.20
N GLU A 56 -3.66 19.04 -0.69
CA GLU A 56 -4.97 18.64 -1.21
C GLU A 56 -5.06 18.86 -2.72
N ASN A 57 -5.67 17.90 -3.40
CA ASN A 57 -5.83 17.88 -4.85
C ASN A 57 -7.16 17.23 -5.25
N ASP A 58 -7.45 17.19 -6.55
CA ASP A 58 -8.73 16.71 -7.08
C ASP A 58 -9.02 15.22 -6.78
N GLU A 59 -8.00 14.43 -6.42
CA GLU A 59 -8.12 13.00 -6.11
C GLU A 59 -8.06 12.69 -4.61
N THR A 60 -7.25 13.44 -3.86
CA THR A 60 -6.94 13.16 -2.44
C THR A 60 -7.09 14.41 -1.58
N ILE A 61 -7.93 14.31 -0.55
CA ILE A 61 -8.25 15.40 0.38
C ILE A 61 -7.34 15.45 1.62
N ALA A 62 -6.74 14.32 2.01
CA ALA A 62 -5.89 14.22 3.20
C ALA A 62 -4.90 13.06 3.09
N SER A 63 -3.75 13.19 3.75
CA SER A 63 -2.76 12.12 3.85
C SER A 63 -2.06 12.14 5.21
N GLU A 64 -2.03 10.99 5.89
CA GLU A 64 -1.44 10.84 7.22
C GLU A 64 -0.71 9.50 7.38
N TYR A 65 0.11 9.39 8.43
CA TYR A 65 0.77 8.16 8.83
C TYR A 65 0.05 7.54 10.01
N PHE A 66 -0.24 6.24 9.89
CA PHE A 66 -0.95 5.48 10.91
C PHE A 66 -0.08 4.36 11.47
N THR A 67 -0.34 3.99 12.72
CA THR A 67 0.21 2.76 13.30
C THR A 67 -0.72 1.59 13.00
N LEU A 68 -0.23 0.36 13.14
CA LEU A 68 -1.04 -0.83 12.90
C LEU A 68 -2.25 -0.94 13.86
N ASP A 69 -2.10 -0.42 15.07
CA ASP A 69 -3.14 -0.42 16.11
C ASP A 69 -4.16 0.72 15.94
N ASP A 70 -3.83 1.73 15.13
CA ASP A 70 -4.64 2.94 14.93
C ASP A 70 -4.92 3.17 13.44
N LEU A 71 -5.35 2.12 12.75
CA LEU A 71 -5.70 2.20 11.33
C LEU A 71 -7.06 2.88 11.14
N PRO A 72 -7.18 3.78 10.14
CA PRO A 72 -8.47 4.34 9.78
C PRO A 72 -9.36 3.26 9.15
N LYS A 73 -10.64 3.60 8.93
CA LYS A 73 -11.54 2.72 8.18
C LYS A 73 -10.99 2.49 6.77
N LEU A 74 -10.61 1.25 6.48
CA LEU A 74 -10.07 0.85 5.18
C LEU A 74 -11.20 0.69 4.15
N SER A 75 -10.88 0.97 2.89
CA SER A 75 -11.73 0.62 1.75
C SER A 75 -11.47 -0.84 1.39
N GLU A 76 -12.47 -1.69 1.60
CA GLU A 76 -12.34 -3.15 1.41
C GLU A 76 -11.95 -3.55 -0.01
N ASP A 77 -12.15 -2.70 -1.02
CA ASP A 77 -11.78 -2.93 -2.43
C ASP A 77 -10.33 -2.52 -2.77
N LYS A 78 -9.67 -1.79 -1.86
CA LYS A 78 -8.29 -1.28 -2.05
C LYS A 78 -7.30 -1.91 -1.08
N GLY A 79 -7.77 -2.44 0.04
CA GLY A 79 -6.91 -3.21 0.94
C GLY A 79 -7.62 -3.72 2.17
N SER A 80 -7.25 -4.93 2.60
CA SER A 80 -7.69 -5.51 3.87
C SER A 80 -6.69 -5.20 4.98
N LYS A 81 -7.12 -5.38 6.24
CA LYS A 81 -6.23 -5.29 7.40
C LYS A 81 -5.08 -6.30 7.30
N GLU A 82 -5.36 -7.53 6.87
CA GLU A 82 -4.34 -8.58 6.73
C GLU A 82 -3.25 -8.16 5.73
N GLN A 83 -3.63 -7.52 4.63
CA GLN A 83 -2.63 -7.02 3.68
C GLN A 83 -1.78 -5.88 4.27
N VAL A 84 -2.34 -5.07 5.18
CA VAL A 84 -1.55 -4.05 5.90
C VAL A 84 -0.57 -4.73 6.85
N GLU A 85 -1.00 -5.76 7.58
CA GLU A 85 -0.16 -6.56 8.49
C GLU A 85 1.05 -7.16 7.76
N VAL A 86 0.84 -7.83 6.61
CA VAL A 86 1.92 -8.38 5.78
C VAL A 86 2.94 -7.30 5.36
N ARG A 87 2.48 -6.09 5.03
CA ARG A 87 3.38 -4.98 4.67
C ARG A 87 4.21 -4.51 5.86
N PHE A 88 3.66 -4.55 7.07
CA PHE A 88 4.40 -4.24 8.29
C PHE A 88 5.42 -5.33 8.62
N GLU A 89 5.06 -6.60 8.49
CA GLU A 89 6.01 -7.72 8.64
C GLU A 89 7.18 -7.59 7.66
N ALA A 90 6.86 -7.35 6.38
CA ALA A 90 7.83 -7.09 5.34
C ALA A 90 8.65 -5.80 5.56
N PHE A 91 8.20 -4.86 6.38
CA PHE A 91 9.00 -3.70 6.76
C PHE A 91 10.03 -4.05 7.85
N HIS A 92 9.68 -4.97 8.76
CA HIS A 92 10.51 -5.35 9.90
C HIS A 92 11.51 -6.48 9.59
N ASP A 93 11.25 -7.31 8.58
CA ASP A 93 12.14 -8.38 8.15
C ASP A 93 13.08 -7.93 7.03
N LEU A 94 14.38 -7.81 7.31
CA LEU A 94 15.38 -7.41 6.30
C LEU A 94 15.55 -8.43 5.16
N ASP A 95 15.31 -9.71 5.43
CA ASP A 95 15.50 -10.81 4.47
C ASP A 95 14.20 -11.24 3.79
N TRP A 96 13.14 -10.43 3.94
CA TRP A 96 11.81 -10.69 3.39
C TRP A 96 11.87 -11.13 1.93
N GLN A 97 11.23 -12.28 1.65
CA GLN A 97 11.01 -12.77 0.30
C GLN A 97 9.64 -12.33 -0.17
N ALA A 98 9.55 -11.76 -1.36
CA ALA A 98 8.29 -11.29 -1.90
C ALA A 98 7.27 -12.43 -1.97
N GLU A 99 6.06 -12.20 -1.46
CA GLU A 99 4.97 -13.17 -1.54
C GLU A 99 4.28 -13.09 -2.90
N PHE A 100 3.90 -14.25 -3.43
CA PHE A 100 3.19 -14.36 -4.70
C PHE A 100 1.95 -15.23 -4.51
N GLU A 101 0.78 -14.69 -4.82
CA GLU A 101 -0.49 -15.42 -4.83
C GLU A 101 -1.28 -15.18 -6.11
#